data_AF-A0A0U3AT18-F1
#
_entry.id   AF-A0A0U3AT18-F1
#
_cell.length_a   1.000
_cell.length_b   1.000
_cell.length_c   1.000
_cell.angle_alpha   90.00
_cell.angle_beta   90.00
_cell.angle_gamma   90.00
#
_symmetry.space_group_name_H-M   'P 1'
#
loop_
_entity.id
_entity.type
_entity.pdbx_description
1 polymer ?
#
loop_
_entity_poly.entity_id
_entity_poly.type
_entity_poly.pdbx_seq_one_letter_code
_entity_poly.pdbx_strand_id
1 'polypeptide(L)'
;MVTFFAASLLACGTAAAAENADRPLCDFVKKVLAAKVTEFNTLKGEARNPRVFHNEVFWGTLLPAQGSECTLFIRTKVGRAELDPKYSCTLGSANDFAAANRMFQRNVADLRACYGQARFMDDYDGDGRDPTEPVSWNVILEGPDFRLELQMSNQVALVAQTMGQGSTDMPQIEITLDVTDTSPPKTPI
;
A
#
# COMPACT_ATOMS: atom_id res chain seq x y z
N MET A 1 -52.19 28.72 -37.80
CA MET A 1 -50.91 28.08 -38.18
C MET A 1 -50.23 27.70 -36.87
N VAL A 2 -50.21 26.40 -36.57
CA VAL A 2 -49.70 25.84 -35.32
C VAL A 2 -48.22 25.54 -35.51
N THR A 3 -47.36 26.03 -34.63
CA THR A 3 -45.97 25.56 -34.54
C THR A 3 -45.62 25.39 -33.06
N PHE A 4 -45.56 24.13 -32.66
CA PHE A 4 -45.00 23.69 -31.39
C PHE A 4 -43.48 23.89 -31.40
N PHE A 5 -42.92 24.51 -30.36
CA PHE A 5 -41.53 24.31 -30.00
C PHE A 5 -41.48 23.74 -28.58
N ALA A 6 -41.27 22.43 -28.51
CA ALA A 6 -40.75 21.76 -27.32
C ALA A 6 -39.21 21.86 -27.38
N ALA A 7 -38.59 22.36 -26.31
CA ALA A 7 -37.16 22.26 -26.12
C ALA A 7 -36.86 22.02 -24.63
N SER A 8 -36.82 20.73 -24.32
CA SER A 8 -35.77 20.04 -23.55
C SER A 8 -35.29 20.65 -22.23
N LEU A 9 -35.73 19.98 -21.16
CA LEU A 9 -35.06 19.83 -19.88
C LEU A 9 -33.55 19.59 -20.05
N LEU A 10 -32.71 20.52 -19.60
CA LEU A 10 -31.36 20.21 -19.16
C LEU A 10 -31.35 20.30 -17.64
N ALA A 11 -31.65 19.16 -17.03
CA ALA A 11 -31.27 18.90 -15.66
C ALA A 11 -29.75 19.08 -15.56
N CYS A 12 -29.29 20.09 -14.82
CA CYS A 12 -27.95 20.11 -14.25
C CYS A 12 -27.87 19.01 -13.19
N GLY A 13 -27.82 17.76 -13.66
CA GLY A 13 -27.49 16.60 -12.86
C GLY A 13 -26.03 16.71 -12.42
N THR A 14 -25.83 16.62 -11.12
CA THR A 14 -24.56 16.63 -10.39
C THR A 14 -23.49 15.74 -11.04
N ALA A 15 -22.55 16.35 -11.76
CA ALA A 15 -21.25 15.76 -12.05
C ALA A 15 -20.33 15.92 -10.83
N ALA A 16 -20.66 15.24 -9.73
CA ALA A 16 -19.83 15.18 -8.52
C ALA A 16 -20.00 13.83 -7.79
N ALA A 17 -20.36 12.76 -8.51
CA ALA A 17 -20.57 11.43 -7.94
C ALA A 17 -19.97 10.31 -8.79
N ALA A 18 -18.90 10.59 -9.55
CA ALA A 18 -18.18 9.58 -10.33
C ALA A 18 -16.67 9.47 -9.98
N GLU A 19 -16.16 10.24 -9.02
CA GLU A 19 -14.74 10.14 -8.59
C GLU A 19 -14.46 9.09 -7.50
N ASN A 20 -15.51 8.40 -7.00
CA ASN A 20 -15.40 7.42 -5.91
C ASN A 20 -15.65 5.96 -6.34
N ALA A 21 -15.76 5.67 -7.63
CA ALA A 21 -16.37 4.40 -8.05
C ALA A 21 -15.45 3.17 -8.11
N ASP A 22 -14.12 3.29 -8.08
CA ASP A 22 -13.25 2.11 -8.00
C ASP A 22 -11.84 2.47 -7.50
N ARG A 23 -11.64 2.44 -6.18
CA ARG A 23 -10.33 2.70 -5.56
C ARG A 23 -9.93 1.53 -4.66
N PRO A 24 -9.55 0.38 -5.25
CA PRO A 24 -9.34 -0.87 -4.51
C PRO A 24 -8.26 -0.72 -3.43
N LEU A 25 -7.22 0.09 -3.67
CA LEU A 25 -6.18 0.35 -2.69
C LEU A 25 -6.71 1.09 -1.44
N CYS A 26 -7.63 2.04 -1.64
CA CYS A 26 -8.19 2.81 -0.55
C CYS A 26 -9.17 2.00 0.28
N ASP A 27 -10.00 1.19 -0.38
CA ASP A 27 -10.92 0.29 0.31
C ASP A 27 -10.17 -0.80 1.07
N PHE A 28 -9.06 -1.27 0.50
CA PHE A 28 -8.13 -2.16 1.18
C PHE A 28 -7.56 -1.53 2.45
N VAL A 29 -6.95 -0.33 2.36
CA VAL A 29 -6.37 0.34 3.53
C VAL A 29 -7.45 0.61 4.59
N LYS A 30 -8.64 1.08 4.19
CA LYS A 30 -9.77 1.28 5.12
C LYS A 30 -10.18 -0.02 5.81
N LYS A 31 -10.22 -1.15 5.10
CA LYS A 31 -10.54 -2.47 5.69
C LYS A 31 -9.47 -2.90 6.70
N VAL A 32 -8.19 -2.69 6.38
CA VAL A 32 -7.08 -3.00 7.28
C VAL A 32 -7.16 -2.14 8.54
N LEU A 33 -7.38 -0.82 8.42
CA LEU A 33 -7.48 0.09 9.57
C LEU A 33 -8.78 -0.09 10.38
N ALA A 34 -9.86 -0.56 9.75
CA ALA A 34 -11.11 -0.87 10.45
C ALA A 34 -11.01 -2.17 11.27
N ALA A 35 -10.05 -3.04 10.95
CA ALA A 35 -9.78 -4.23 11.73
C ALA A 35 -9.26 -3.82 13.11
N LYS A 36 -9.86 -4.34 14.18
CA LYS A 36 -9.31 -4.09 15.52
C LYS A 36 -7.97 -4.79 15.68
N VAL A 37 -7.08 -4.22 16.50
CA VAL A 37 -5.78 -4.81 16.88
C VAL A 37 -5.91 -6.28 17.33
N THR A 38 -6.98 -6.62 18.07
CA THR A 38 -7.28 -7.99 18.53
C THR A 38 -7.88 -8.90 17.45
N GLU A 39 -8.37 -8.31 16.36
CA GLU A 39 -9.05 -8.95 15.22
C GLU A 39 -8.09 -9.15 14.03
N PHE A 40 -6.79 -8.89 14.18
CA PHE A 40 -5.80 -9.29 13.19
C PHE A 40 -5.73 -10.81 12.98
N ASN A 41 -6.14 -11.61 13.99
CA ASN A 41 -6.39 -13.05 13.81
C ASN A 41 -7.62 -13.35 12.94
N THR A 42 -8.64 -12.49 12.94
CA THR A 42 -9.81 -12.59 12.05
C THR A 42 -9.53 -12.05 10.65
N LEU A 43 -8.54 -11.16 10.47
CA LEU A 43 -7.99 -10.84 9.16
C LEU A 43 -7.34 -12.04 8.48
N LYS A 44 -7.01 -13.10 9.24
CA LYS A 44 -6.53 -14.36 8.67
C LYS A 44 -7.62 -15.20 7.99
N GLY A 45 -8.84 -14.69 7.82
CA GLY A 45 -9.99 -15.42 7.28
C GLY A 45 -9.61 -16.38 6.14
N GLU A 46 -9.60 -17.67 6.47
CA GLU A 46 -9.30 -18.84 5.61
C GLU A 46 -7.82 -19.20 5.33
N ALA A 47 -6.83 -18.45 5.83
CA ALA A 47 -5.42 -18.74 5.60
C ALA A 47 -4.93 -19.97 6.38
N ARG A 48 -4.24 -20.88 5.68
CA ARG A 48 -3.55 -22.04 6.27
C ARG A 48 -2.15 -21.60 6.75
N ASN A 49 -1.89 -21.71 8.05
CA ASN A 49 -0.60 -21.40 8.67
C ASN A 49 0.46 -22.50 8.38
N PRO A 50 1.59 -22.18 7.72
CA PRO A 50 2.73 -23.08 7.65
C PRO A 50 3.70 -22.80 8.81
N ARG A 51 3.43 -23.40 9.97
CA ARG A 51 4.34 -23.65 11.11
C ARG A 51 5.11 -22.46 11.72
N VAL A 52 4.75 -22.15 12.97
CA VAL A 52 5.60 -21.81 14.14
C VAL A 52 6.86 -20.97 13.82
N PHE A 53 6.71 -19.63 13.94
CA PHE A 53 7.75 -18.58 13.87
C PHE A 53 8.09 -17.93 12.51
N HIS A 54 7.14 -17.77 11.60
CA HIS A 54 7.39 -16.92 10.42
C HIS A 54 6.28 -15.91 10.18
N ASN A 55 6.70 -14.68 9.87
CA ASN A 55 5.90 -13.61 9.28
C ASN A 55 4.95 -14.24 8.24
N GLU A 56 3.65 -14.21 8.53
CA GLU A 56 2.69 -15.04 7.80
C GLU A 56 2.40 -14.42 6.44
N VAL A 57 2.76 -15.10 5.35
CA VAL A 57 2.26 -14.79 4.01
C VAL A 57 0.78 -15.15 3.95
N PHE A 58 -0.05 -14.17 3.59
CA PHE A 58 -1.49 -14.23 3.61
C PHE A 58 -2.07 -14.52 2.22
N TRP A 59 -2.95 -15.52 2.14
CA TRP A 59 -3.61 -15.98 0.91
C TRP A 59 -5.15 -15.88 1.00
N GLY A 60 -5.69 -14.81 1.61
CA GLY A 60 -7.14 -14.63 1.80
C GLY A 60 -7.73 -13.43 1.02
N THR A 61 -8.87 -12.91 1.48
CA THR A 61 -9.65 -11.88 0.75
C THR A 61 -9.21 -10.43 1.03
N LEU A 62 -8.33 -10.23 2.01
CA LEU A 62 -7.73 -8.94 2.34
C LEU A 62 -6.47 -8.69 1.52
N LEU A 63 -6.63 -8.68 0.19
CA LEU A 63 -5.57 -8.34 -0.74
C LEU A 63 -5.92 -7.04 -1.46
N PRO A 64 -4.95 -6.14 -1.69
CA PRO A 64 -5.19 -4.93 -2.48
C PRO A 64 -5.50 -5.27 -3.94
N ALA A 65 -4.99 -6.40 -4.45
CA ALA A 65 -5.31 -6.95 -5.76
C ALA A 65 -5.20 -8.49 -5.76
N GLN A 66 -5.76 -9.14 -6.79
CA GLN A 66 -5.61 -10.58 -6.97
C GLN A 66 -4.13 -10.94 -7.22
N GLY A 67 -3.61 -11.91 -6.47
CA GLY A 67 -2.21 -12.34 -6.60
C GLY A 67 -1.19 -11.47 -5.85
N SER A 68 -1.63 -10.46 -5.09
CA SER A 68 -0.76 -9.77 -4.14
C SER A 68 -0.32 -10.71 -3.02
N GLU A 69 0.93 -10.57 -2.60
CA GLU A 69 1.47 -11.25 -1.42
C GLU A 69 1.49 -10.26 -0.27
N CYS A 70 0.79 -10.59 0.82
CA CYS A 70 0.71 -9.74 1.99
C CYS A 70 1.21 -10.46 3.23
N THR A 71 1.84 -9.73 4.13
CA THR A 71 2.38 -10.22 5.38
C THR A 71 1.80 -9.45 6.54
N LEU A 72 1.29 -10.19 7.53
CA LEU A 72 0.80 -9.61 8.77
C LEU A 72 1.87 -9.69 9.86
N PHE A 73 2.29 -8.52 10.35
CA PHE A 73 3.07 -8.34 11.56
C PHE A 73 2.13 -7.96 12.71
N ILE A 74 1.93 -8.90 13.64
CA ILE A 74 1.14 -8.62 14.85
C ILE A 74 1.94 -7.75 15.83
N ARG A 75 1.22 -7.01 16.68
CA ARG A 75 1.81 -6.24 17.77
C ARG A 75 2.72 -7.13 18.61
N THR A 76 3.99 -6.77 18.69
CA THR A 76 5.02 -7.59 19.32
C THR A 76 5.85 -6.74 20.27
N LYS A 77 6.13 -7.28 21.46
CA LYS A 77 7.04 -6.66 22.42
C LYS A 77 8.45 -7.21 22.22
N VAL A 78 9.38 -6.37 21.77
CA VAL A 78 10.80 -6.72 21.59
C VAL A 78 11.60 -6.00 22.66
N GLY A 79 11.91 -6.73 23.74
CA GLY A 79 12.55 -6.15 24.93
C GLY A 79 11.64 -5.12 25.62
N ARG A 80 12.02 -3.85 25.59
CA ARG A 80 11.23 -2.73 26.12
C ARG A 80 10.43 -1.98 25.06
N ALA A 81 10.68 -2.24 23.78
CA ALA A 81 9.96 -1.61 22.68
C ALA A 81 8.70 -2.42 22.35
N GLU A 82 7.62 -1.71 22.07
CA GLU A 82 6.40 -2.26 21.51
C GLU A 82 6.34 -1.85 20.05
N LEU A 83 6.22 -2.85 19.16
CA LEU A 83 6.06 -2.62 17.74
C LEU A 83 4.58 -2.62 17.39
N ASP A 84 4.15 -1.58 16.70
CA ASP A 84 2.78 -1.46 16.21
C ASP A 84 2.45 -2.56 15.20
N PRO A 85 1.19 -3.02 15.14
CA PRO A 85 0.76 -3.98 14.15
C PRO A 85 0.86 -3.36 12.75
N LYS A 86 1.38 -4.14 11.80
CA LYS A 86 1.64 -3.71 10.43
C LYS A 86 1.17 -4.77 9.43
N TYR A 87 0.56 -4.33 8.35
CA TYR A 87 0.19 -5.16 7.21
C TYR A 87 0.99 -4.70 5.98
N SER A 88 1.87 -5.56 5.48
CA SER A 88 2.80 -5.25 4.39
C SER A 88 2.43 -6.03 3.14
N CYS A 89 2.21 -5.38 2.01
CA CYS A 89 1.81 -6.05 0.77
C CYS A 89 2.70 -5.66 -0.40
N THR A 90 3.11 -6.66 -1.19
CA THR A 90 3.65 -6.40 -2.53
C THR A 90 2.49 -6.14 -3.48
N LEU A 91 2.36 -4.88 -3.91
CA LEU A 91 1.34 -4.43 -4.86
C LEU A 91 1.66 -4.86 -6.28
N GLY A 92 2.95 -5.09 -6.57
CA GLY A 92 3.41 -5.68 -7.81
C GLY A 92 4.91 -5.49 -8.01
N SER A 93 5.41 -6.01 -9.11
CA SER A 93 6.82 -5.96 -9.46
C SER A 93 7.02 -5.70 -10.95
N ALA A 94 8.15 -5.11 -11.30
CA ALA A 94 8.52 -4.83 -12.68
C ALA A 94 10.01 -5.05 -12.91
N ASN A 95 10.38 -5.37 -14.15
CA ASN A 95 11.76 -5.64 -14.55
C ASN A 95 12.52 -4.37 -14.98
N ASP A 96 11.84 -3.22 -14.98
CA ASP A 96 12.44 -1.94 -15.35
C ASP A 96 11.80 -0.79 -14.55
N PHE A 97 12.59 0.27 -14.37
CA PHE A 97 12.21 1.43 -13.58
C PHE A 97 11.02 2.18 -14.18
N ALA A 98 10.90 2.27 -15.51
CA ALA A 98 9.83 3.02 -16.13
C ALA A 98 8.45 2.37 -15.87
N ALA A 99 8.39 1.04 -15.93
CA ALA A 99 7.21 0.26 -15.58
C ALA A 99 6.88 0.35 -14.09
N ALA A 100 7.89 0.18 -13.22
CA ALA A 100 7.74 0.31 -11.78
C ALA A 100 7.23 1.70 -11.39
N ASN A 101 7.84 2.77 -11.92
CA ASN A 101 7.48 4.14 -11.64
C ASN A 101 6.03 4.44 -12.09
N ARG A 102 5.60 3.94 -13.26
CA ARG A 102 4.18 4.08 -13.66
C ARG A 102 3.22 3.42 -12.67
N MET A 103 3.57 2.26 -12.11
CA MET A 103 2.76 1.61 -11.07
C MET A 103 2.79 2.40 -9.77
N PHE A 104 3.98 2.82 -9.33
CA PHE A 104 4.18 3.60 -8.13
C PHE A 104 3.38 4.91 -8.15
N GLN A 105 3.51 5.71 -9.22
CA GLN A 105 2.79 6.98 -9.35
C GLN A 105 1.27 6.82 -9.37
N ARG A 106 0.75 5.72 -9.94
CA ARG A 106 -0.70 5.40 -9.85
C ARG A 106 -1.13 5.16 -8.41
N ASN A 107 -0.40 4.34 -7.67
CA ASN A 107 -0.69 4.09 -6.25
C ASN A 107 -0.56 5.37 -5.40
N VAL A 108 0.45 6.22 -5.66
CA VAL A 108 0.59 7.53 -5.01
C VAL A 108 -0.63 8.41 -5.27
N ALA A 109 -1.08 8.49 -6.53
CA ALA A 109 -2.25 9.29 -6.89
C ALA A 109 -3.52 8.78 -6.18
N ASP A 110 -3.73 7.47 -6.12
CA ASP A 110 -4.86 6.86 -5.41
C ASP A 110 -4.83 7.19 -3.91
N LEU A 111 -3.67 7.04 -3.27
CA LEU A 111 -3.50 7.36 -1.85
C LEU A 111 -3.76 8.84 -1.57
N ARG A 112 -3.20 9.75 -2.37
CA ARG A 112 -3.44 11.21 -2.23
C ARG A 112 -4.90 11.57 -2.43
N ALA A 113 -5.57 10.93 -3.38
CA ALA A 113 -6.97 11.18 -3.64
C ALA A 113 -7.88 10.67 -2.49
N CYS A 114 -7.47 9.63 -1.75
CA CYS A 114 -8.26 9.06 -0.66
C CYS A 114 -7.98 9.66 0.71
N TYR A 115 -6.76 10.17 0.91
CA TYR A 115 -6.28 10.66 2.19
C TYR A 115 -5.79 12.10 2.09
N GLY A 116 -6.52 12.96 1.37
CA GLY A 116 -6.13 14.35 1.12
C GLY A 116 -5.94 15.23 2.38
N GLN A 117 -6.41 14.78 3.54
CA GLN A 117 -6.23 15.44 4.83
C GLN A 117 -5.00 14.97 5.64
N ALA A 118 -4.35 13.90 5.22
CA ALA A 118 -3.20 13.34 5.92
C ALA A 118 -1.89 13.98 5.41
N ARG A 119 -0.83 13.90 6.21
CA ARG A 119 0.46 14.47 5.88
C ARG A 119 1.23 13.51 4.98
N PHE A 120 1.68 14.00 3.82
CA PHE A 120 2.56 13.25 2.92
C PHE A 120 4.01 13.68 3.08
N MET A 121 4.91 12.71 3.06
CA MET A 121 6.36 12.90 3.04
C MET A 121 6.94 12.01 1.96
N ASP A 122 7.70 12.62 1.05
CA ASP A 122 8.27 11.93 -0.11
C ASP A 122 9.79 11.89 0.04
N ASP A 123 10.40 10.74 -0.21
CA ASP A 123 11.85 10.53 -0.19
C ASP A 123 12.24 9.69 -1.41
N TYR A 124 13.17 10.20 -2.22
CA TYR A 124 13.52 9.60 -3.50
C TYR A 124 15.04 9.47 -3.62
N ASP A 125 15.52 8.23 -3.56
CA ASP A 125 16.92 7.87 -3.78
C ASP A 125 17.07 6.96 -5.02
N GLY A 126 18.09 7.24 -5.82
CA GLY A 126 18.33 6.63 -7.14
C GLY A 126 17.43 7.20 -8.25
N ASP A 127 17.97 7.29 -9.48
CA ASP A 127 17.25 7.80 -10.65
C ASP A 127 16.75 6.70 -11.60
N GLY A 128 17.11 5.44 -11.33
CA GLY A 128 16.72 4.25 -12.09
C GLY A 128 17.25 4.19 -13.51
N ARG A 129 18.26 5.00 -13.87
CA ARG A 129 18.91 4.96 -15.18
C ARG A 129 19.85 3.78 -15.32
N ASP A 130 20.63 3.50 -14.27
CA ASP A 130 21.42 2.28 -14.16
C ASP A 130 20.61 1.23 -13.40
N PRO A 131 20.25 0.10 -14.02
CA PRO A 131 19.51 -0.95 -13.32
C PRO A 131 20.32 -1.52 -12.15
N THR A 132 21.65 -1.51 -12.22
CA THR A 132 22.52 -2.08 -11.16
C THR A 132 22.63 -1.20 -9.92
N GLU A 133 22.24 0.07 -10.02
CA GLU A 133 22.21 0.99 -8.88
C GLU A 133 20.96 0.80 -8.03
N PRO A 134 21.04 1.00 -6.70
CA PRO A 134 19.89 0.95 -5.82
C PRO A 134 18.87 2.05 -6.19
N VAL A 135 17.59 1.69 -6.10
CA VAL A 135 16.47 2.63 -6.13
C VAL A 135 15.68 2.43 -4.86
N SER A 136 15.36 3.52 -4.17
CA SER A 136 14.53 3.53 -2.98
C SER A 136 13.68 4.80 -2.99
N TRP A 137 12.45 4.67 -3.49
CA TRP A 137 11.48 5.75 -3.53
C TRP A 137 10.37 5.45 -2.52
N ASN A 138 10.15 6.36 -1.59
CA ASN A 138 9.20 6.19 -0.49
C ASN A 138 8.22 7.36 -0.48
N VAL A 139 6.94 7.04 -0.31
CA VAL A 139 5.90 8.00 0.03
C VAL A 139 5.27 7.55 1.34
N ILE A 140 5.49 8.32 2.38
CA ILE A 140 4.94 8.11 3.71
C ILE A 140 3.69 8.98 3.86
N LEU A 141 2.63 8.38 4.35
CA LEU A 141 1.39 9.05 4.71
C LEU A 141 1.15 8.91 6.22
N GLU A 142 1.00 10.03 6.92
CA GLU A 142 0.68 10.05 8.34
C GLU A 142 -0.71 10.64 8.58
N GLY A 143 -1.61 9.82 9.13
CA GLY A 143 -2.90 10.23 9.67
C GLY A 143 -2.90 10.25 11.21
N PRO A 144 -4.02 10.61 11.84
CA PRO A 144 -4.11 10.70 13.30
C PRO A 144 -3.79 9.38 14.04
N ASP A 145 -4.22 8.26 13.46
CA ASP A 145 -4.16 6.92 14.08
C ASP A 145 -3.55 5.87 13.14
N PHE A 146 -2.90 6.30 12.06
CA PHE A 146 -2.28 5.37 11.12
C PHE A 146 -1.08 5.98 10.41
N ARG A 147 -0.20 5.10 9.95
CA ARG A 147 0.88 5.42 9.01
C ARG A 147 0.84 4.45 7.84
N LEU A 148 0.88 4.98 6.62
CA LEU A 148 1.13 4.18 5.41
C LEU A 148 2.52 4.49 4.87
N GLU A 149 3.15 3.48 4.29
CA GLU A 149 4.43 3.64 3.61
C GLU A 149 4.36 2.88 2.28
N LEU A 150 4.35 3.62 1.18
CA LEU A 150 4.44 3.09 -0.17
C LEU A 150 5.89 3.18 -0.62
N GLN A 151 6.50 2.05 -0.93
CA GLN A 151 7.89 1.97 -1.35
C GLN A 151 7.98 1.40 -2.76
N MET A 152 8.88 1.95 -3.58
CA MET A 152 9.38 1.34 -4.81
C MET A 152 10.88 1.10 -4.61
N SER A 153 11.30 -0.16 -4.65
CA SER A 153 12.71 -0.49 -4.42
C SER A 153 13.18 -1.72 -5.19
N ASN A 154 14.48 -1.77 -5.52
CA ASN A 154 15.15 -3.00 -5.94
C ASN A 154 15.87 -3.64 -4.75
N GLN A 155 15.12 -4.28 -3.85
CA GLN A 155 15.67 -4.84 -2.59
C GLN A 155 16.94 -5.68 -2.79
N VAL A 156 17.05 -6.42 -3.90
CA VAL A 156 18.25 -7.21 -4.22
C VAL A 156 19.49 -6.33 -4.36
N ALA A 157 19.41 -5.22 -5.11
CA ALA A 157 20.54 -4.30 -5.27
C ALA A 157 20.84 -3.55 -3.96
N LEU A 158 19.82 -3.18 -3.19
CA LEU A 158 19.96 -2.53 -1.88
C LEU A 158 20.67 -3.45 -0.87
N VAL A 159 20.28 -4.72 -0.78
CA VAL A 159 20.91 -5.73 0.08
C VAL A 159 22.33 -6.02 -0.40
N ALA A 160 22.53 -6.20 -1.71
CA ALA A 160 23.85 -6.44 -2.28
C ALA A 160 24.82 -5.29 -1.96
N GLN A 161 24.40 -4.03 -2.14
CA GLN A 161 25.17 -2.84 -1.76
C GLN A 161 25.50 -2.83 -0.26
N THR A 162 24.52 -3.15 0.59
CA THR A 162 24.71 -3.22 2.05
C THR A 162 25.72 -4.31 2.44
N MET A 163 25.79 -5.39 1.66
CA MET A 163 26.75 -6.48 1.83
C MET A 163 28.09 -6.26 1.11
N GLY A 164 28.26 -5.13 0.42
CA GLY A 164 29.47 -4.81 -0.36
C GLY A 164 29.66 -5.69 -1.60
N GLN A 165 28.60 -6.34 -2.09
CA GLN A 165 28.60 -7.19 -3.26
C GLN A 165 27.82 -6.50 -4.38
N GLY A 166 28.33 -6.50 -5.62
CA GLY A 166 27.51 -6.10 -6.77
C GLY A 166 26.47 -7.17 -7.06
N SER A 167 25.22 -6.79 -7.36
CA SER A 167 24.21 -7.74 -7.83
C SER A 167 24.40 -8.01 -9.32
N THR A 168 24.53 -9.28 -9.71
CA THR A 168 24.49 -9.69 -11.13
C THR A 168 23.10 -10.06 -11.61
N ASP A 169 22.14 -10.22 -10.68
CA ASP A 169 20.77 -10.56 -11.02
C ASP A 169 20.04 -9.33 -11.56
N MET A 170 19.24 -9.51 -12.61
CA MET A 170 18.39 -8.45 -13.14
C MET A 170 17.50 -7.93 -12.00
N PRO A 171 17.60 -6.65 -11.61
CA PRO A 171 16.93 -6.16 -10.43
C PRO A 171 15.44 -6.03 -10.74
N GLN A 172 14.67 -6.95 -10.18
CA GLN A 172 13.23 -6.77 -10.09
C GLN A 172 12.96 -5.63 -9.09
N ILE A 173 12.22 -4.62 -9.54
CA ILE A 173 11.78 -3.50 -8.72
C ILE A 173 10.40 -3.84 -8.19
N GLU A 174 10.25 -3.85 -6.87
CA GLU A 174 9.00 -4.13 -6.20
C GLU A 174 8.34 -2.85 -5.72
N ILE A 175 7.00 -2.84 -5.77
CA ILE A 175 6.18 -1.82 -5.13
C ILE A 175 5.50 -2.46 -3.93
N THR A 176 5.82 -1.98 -2.73
CA THR A 176 5.25 -2.46 -1.48
C THR A 176 4.42 -1.38 -0.80
N LEU A 177 3.39 -1.79 -0.07
CA LEU A 177 2.58 -0.93 0.79
C LEU A 177 2.53 -1.51 2.19
N ASP A 178 3.01 -0.74 3.14
CA ASP A 178 2.88 -0.99 4.56
C ASP A 178 1.74 -0.15 5.14
N VAL A 179 0.82 -0.81 5.85
CA VAL A 179 -0.29 -0.20 6.56
C VAL A 179 -0.09 -0.45 8.06
N THR A 180 0.23 0.60 8.81
CA THR A 180 0.47 0.53 10.25
C THR A 180 -0.67 1.22 10.99
N ASP A 181 -1.28 0.51 11.95
CA ASP A 181 -2.23 1.09 12.91
C ASP A 181 -1.42 1.64 14.10
N THR A 182 -1.37 2.97 14.20
CA THR A 182 -0.62 3.67 15.26
C THR A 182 -1.54 4.09 16.41
N SER A 183 -2.79 3.61 16.44
CA SER A 183 -3.72 3.93 17.51
C SER A 183 -3.25 3.34 18.86
N PRO A 184 -3.55 4.02 19.98
CA PRO A 184 -3.26 3.49 21.31
C PRO A 184 -3.91 2.10 21.49
N PRO A 185 -3.27 1.19 22.25
CA PRO A 185 -3.86 -0.11 22.54
C PRO A 185 -5.26 0.06 23.13
N LYS A 186 -6.27 -0.52 22.48
CA LYS A 186 -7.67 -0.47 22.93
C LYS A 186 -7.88 -1.21 24.26
N THR A 187 -6.94 -2.08 24.64
CA THR A 187 -6.92 -2.79 25.91
C THR A 187 -5.51 -2.74 26.49
N PRO A 188 -5.31 -2.36 27.77
CA PRO A 188 -4.04 -2.57 28.45
C PRO A 188 -3.70 -4.07 28.41
N ILE A 189 -2.47 -4.41 28.06
CA ILE A 189 -1.94 -5.77 28.10
C ILE A 189 -1.56 -6.13 29.54
#